data_AF-A0A0D3C8X3-F1
#
_entry.id   AF-A0A0D3C8X3-F1
#
_cell.length_a   1.000
_cell.length_b   1.000
_cell.length_c   1.000
_cell.angle_alpha   90.00
_cell.angle_beta   90.00
_cell.angle_gamma   90.00
#
_symmetry.space_group_name_H-M   'P 1'
#
loop_
_entity.id
_entity.type
_entity.pdbx_description
1 polymer ?
#
loop_
_entity_poly.entity_id
_entity_poly.type
_entity_poly.pdbx_seq_one_letter_code
_entity_poly.pdbx_strand_id
1 'polypeptide(L)'
;MPVTSSSQSFSSFVNGWLIRHRYFVEQLTCASSFDETNQEQQQSLVTQFLSHCLQYYQEKSSAVSLAGDNVFTFFCPPWFTSYARLILWVGDFKPSLVFKLTDSTVDDLTRHQRDRLSSLRLETRRRERDVMRDFALVQQSVADPPVMLAARRVGARGMVDGEESDLEEAMEVLRRGMARAMNSADELRCSTVGKVVEILTSSQAVKVLRTIGELHLRLRELVGTGVDEAEGASASRRQTQIIEQNPSLRHPPHNRALAPETDPPWTDLLQSSSKAARRGDETEAVAGGHR
;
A
#
# COMPACT_ATOMS: atom_id res chain seq x y z
N MET A 1 15.37 21.31 18.97
CA MET A 1 15.13 20.00 18.32
C MET A 1 14.71 20.27 16.90
N PRO A 2 15.38 19.74 15.86
CA PRO A 2 14.89 19.93 14.50
C PRO A 2 13.62 19.09 14.33
N VAL A 3 12.55 19.74 13.89
CA VAL A 3 11.28 19.08 13.54
C VAL A 3 11.57 18.27 12.28
N THR A 4 11.79 16.97 12.42
CA THR A 4 11.94 16.10 11.24
C THR A 4 10.60 16.08 10.52
N SER A 5 10.58 16.51 9.26
CA SER A 5 9.36 16.49 8.44
C SER A 5 8.81 15.06 8.38
N SER A 6 7.49 14.88 8.45
CA SER A 6 6.83 13.56 8.45
C SER A 6 7.24 12.66 7.26
N SER A 7 7.58 13.25 6.12
CA SER A 7 8.15 12.53 4.97
C SER A 7 9.56 11.95 5.24
N GLN A 8 10.39 12.61 6.05
CA GLN A 8 11.72 12.10 6.44
C GLN A 8 11.62 10.96 7.46
N SER A 9 10.70 11.04 8.42
CA SER A 9 10.45 9.95 9.37
C SER A 9 9.88 8.72 8.65
N PHE A 10 8.95 8.92 7.72
CA PHE A 10 8.42 7.84 6.89
C PHE A 10 9.50 7.23 5.99
N SER A 11 10.34 8.04 5.33
CA SER A 11 11.44 7.51 4.51
C SER A 11 12.42 6.67 5.32
N SER A 12 12.74 7.07 6.55
CA SER A 12 13.60 6.30 7.45
C SER A 12 12.94 4.96 7.83
N PHE A 13 11.65 4.99 8.19
CA PHE A 13 10.86 3.78 8.44
C PHE A 13 10.88 2.83 7.24
N VAL A 14 10.61 3.34 6.03
CA VAL A 14 10.58 2.53 4.79
C VAL A 14 11.91 1.87 4.54
N ASN A 15 13.04 2.56 4.75
CA ASN A 15 14.36 1.96 4.56
C ASN A 15 14.60 0.77 5.51
N GLY A 16 14.26 0.92 6.79
CA GLY A 16 14.36 -0.18 7.75
C GLY A 16 13.36 -1.32 7.46
N TRP A 17 12.16 -0.97 7.02
CA TRP A 17 11.13 -1.92 6.62
C TRP A 17 11.56 -2.74 5.41
N LEU A 18 12.18 -2.11 4.40
CA LEU A 18 12.66 -2.79 3.18
C LEU A 18 13.74 -3.84 3.45
N ILE A 19 14.62 -3.59 4.42
CA ILE A 19 15.62 -4.58 4.85
C ILE A 19 14.91 -5.84 5.38
N ARG A 20 13.92 -5.67 6.26
CA ARG A 20 13.14 -6.79 6.79
C ARG A 20 12.30 -7.46 5.70
N HIS A 21 11.78 -6.68 4.76
CA HIS A 21 11.01 -7.19 3.64
C HIS A 21 11.86 -8.13 2.76
N ARG A 22 13.11 -7.76 2.44
CA ARG A 22 14.05 -8.65 1.73
C ARG A 22 14.26 -9.96 2.48
N TYR A 23 14.50 -9.88 3.78
CA TYR A 23 14.67 -11.07 4.62
C TYR A 23 13.43 -11.98 4.61
N PHE A 24 12.22 -11.42 4.65
CA PHE A 24 11.02 -12.23 4.49
C PHE A 24 10.89 -12.86 3.10
N VAL A 25 11.21 -12.13 2.04
CA VAL A 25 11.20 -12.67 0.66
C VAL A 25 12.19 -13.83 0.52
N GLU A 26 13.38 -13.73 1.13
CA GLU A 26 14.35 -14.83 1.20
C GLU A 26 13.78 -16.04 1.96
N GLN A 27 13.15 -15.84 3.12
CA GLN A 27 12.50 -16.92 3.86
C GLN A 27 11.37 -17.60 3.05
N LEU A 28 10.53 -16.81 2.37
CA LEU A 28 9.47 -17.33 1.50
C LEU A 28 10.06 -18.10 0.31
N THR A 29 11.22 -17.69 -0.19
CA THR A 29 11.97 -18.41 -1.23
C THR A 29 12.42 -19.77 -0.74
N CYS A 30 13.07 -19.84 0.42
CA CYS A 30 13.45 -21.11 1.04
C CYS A 30 12.23 -22.00 1.31
N ALA A 31 11.16 -21.45 1.89
CA ALA A 31 9.94 -22.22 2.17
C ALA A 31 9.26 -22.74 0.89
N SER A 32 9.45 -22.08 -0.25
CA SER A 32 8.92 -22.54 -1.54
C SER A 32 9.76 -23.62 -2.23
N SER A 33 11.04 -23.76 -1.87
CA SER A 33 11.96 -24.74 -2.48
C SER A 33 12.01 -26.08 -1.76
N PHE A 34 11.63 -26.12 -0.47
CA PHE A 34 11.66 -27.35 0.34
C PHE A 34 10.25 -27.90 0.55
N ASP A 35 9.94 -29.00 -0.13
CA ASP A 35 8.63 -29.69 -0.09
C ASP A 35 8.29 -30.29 1.29
N GLU A 36 9.30 -30.44 2.17
CA GLU A 36 9.14 -30.93 3.55
C GLU A 36 8.89 -29.84 4.60
N THR A 37 8.73 -28.57 4.20
CA THR A 37 8.41 -27.53 5.19
C THR A 37 7.06 -27.82 5.85
N ASN A 38 7.07 -27.92 7.18
CA ASN A 38 5.87 -28.21 7.97
C ASN A 38 4.79 -27.16 7.65
N GLN A 39 3.58 -27.61 7.37
CA GLN A 39 2.42 -26.76 7.06
C GLN A 39 2.22 -25.66 8.12
N GLU A 40 2.49 -25.94 9.39
CA GLU A 40 2.44 -24.95 10.48
C GLU A 40 3.48 -23.85 10.32
N GLN A 41 4.71 -24.19 9.90
CA GLN A 41 5.76 -23.21 9.64
C GLN A 41 5.40 -22.32 8.45
N GLN A 42 4.82 -22.90 7.39
CA GLN A 42 4.33 -22.13 6.25
C GLN A 42 3.21 -21.16 6.66
N GLN A 43 2.25 -21.61 7.47
CA GLN A 43 1.17 -20.75 7.99
C GLN A 43 1.71 -19.62 8.87
N SER A 44 2.68 -19.93 9.73
CA SER A 44 3.35 -18.93 10.57
C SER A 44 4.08 -17.89 9.72
N LEU A 45 4.83 -18.32 8.70
CA LEU A 45 5.54 -17.41 7.81
C LEU A 45 4.59 -16.52 7.00
N VAL A 46 3.50 -17.09 6.47
CA VAL A 46 2.43 -16.34 5.78
C VAL A 46 1.85 -15.26 6.70
N THR A 47 1.50 -15.64 7.93
CA THR A 47 0.96 -14.73 8.95
C THR A 47 1.93 -13.59 9.27
N GLN A 48 3.21 -13.92 9.47
CA GLN A 48 4.25 -12.94 9.77
C GLN A 48 4.46 -11.96 8.59
N PHE A 49 4.48 -12.47 7.36
CA PHE A 49 4.63 -11.63 6.17
C PHE A 49 3.43 -10.69 5.97
N LEU A 50 2.20 -11.19 6.14
CA LEU A 50 1.00 -10.36 6.05
C LEU A 50 0.99 -9.27 7.12
N SER A 51 1.39 -9.60 8.35
CA SER A 51 1.54 -8.62 9.43
C SER A 51 2.60 -7.56 9.09
N HIS A 52 3.73 -7.97 8.51
CA HIS A 52 4.78 -7.07 8.03
C HIS A 52 4.28 -6.12 6.93
N CYS A 53 3.50 -6.61 5.97
CA CYS A 53 2.86 -5.77 4.94
C CYS A 53 1.81 -4.83 5.54
N LEU A 54 1.02 -5.29 6.52
CA LEU A 54 0.03 -4.46 7.18
C LEU A 54 0.68 -3.30 7.94
N GLN A 55 1.80 -3.55 8.63
CA GLN A 55 2.58 -2.51 9.29
C GLN A 55 2.97 -1.38 8.32
N TYR A 56 3.36 -1.71 7.09
CA TYR A 56 3.70 -0.71 6.08
C TYR A 56 2.54 0.24 5.80
N TYR A 57 1.34 -0.30 5.56
CA TYR A 57 0.18 0.50 5.23
C TYR A 57 -0.37 1.28 6.43
N GLN A 58 -0.25 0.75 7.64
CA GLN A 58 -0.59 1.48 8.87
C GLN A 58 0.32 2.70 9.07
N GLU A 59 1.64 2.52 8.93
CA GLU A 59 2.60 3.62 9.05
C GLU A 59 2.46 4.63 7.91
N LYS A 60 2.15 4.16 6.69
CA LYS A 60 1.84 5.02 5.55
C LYS A 60 0.60 5.87 5.83
N SER A 61 -0.47 5.27 6.34
CA SER A 61 -1.71 5.98 6.69
C SER A 61 -1.51 7.01 7.80
N SER A 62 -0.73 6.65 8.83
CA SER A 62 -0.33 7.57 9.90
C SER A 62 0.48 8.75 9.35
N ALA A 63 1.49 8.47 8.53
CA ALA A 63 2.34 9.50 7.92
C ALA A 63 1.56 10.43 6.99
N VAL A 64 0.61 9.88 6.20
CA VAL A 64 -0.30 10.66 5.34
C VAL A 64 -1.19 11.58 6.17
N SER A 65 -1.73 11.10 7.29
CA SER A 65 -2.58 11.89 8.19
C SER A 65 -1.82 13.05 8.85
N LEU A 66 -0.52 12.88 9.07
CA LEU A 66 0.39 13.89 9.63
C LEU A 66 1.12 14.72 8.56
N ALA A 67 0.89 14.46 7.28
CA ALA A 67 1.64 15.09 6.20
C ALA A 67 1.26 16.56 5.97
N GLY A 68 0.01 16.93 6.27
CA GLY A 68 -0.56 18.24 5.91
C GLY A 68 -0.34 18.51 4.42
N ASP A 69 0.36 19.61 4.12
CA ASP A 69 0.79 20.01 2.76
C ASP A 69 1.52 18.91 1.99
N ASN A 70 2.21 18.01 2.67
CA ASN A 70 3.04 16.99 2.03
C ASN A 70 2.27 15.74 1.59
N VAL A 71 0.94 15.68 1.73
CA VAL A 71 0.14 14.51 1.31
C VAL A 71 0.38 14.10 -0.15
N PHE A 72 0.60 15.08 -1.02
CA PHE A 72 0.85 14.86 -2.45
C PHE A 72 2.15 14.08 -2.72
N THR A 73 3.12 14.13 -1.78
CA THR A 73 4.38 13.37 -1.90
C THR A 73 4.14 11.86 -1.91
N PHE A 74 3.05 11.36 -1.33
CA PHE A 74 2.71 9.93 -1.36
C PHE A 74 2.11 9.48 -2.70
N PHE A 75 1.65 10.42 -3.54
CA PHE A 75 1.17 10.14 -4.90
C PHE A 75 2.28 10.20 -5.95
N CYS A 76 3.35 10.96 -5.66
CA CYS A 76 4.59 10.97 -6.44
C CYS A 76 5.78 10.67 -5.51
N PRO A 77 5.89 9.43 -5.00
CA PRO A 77 6.86 9.10 -3.96
C PRO A 77 8.29 9.22 -4.49
N PRO A 78 9.15 10.06 -3.86
CA PRO A 78 10.54 10.21 -4.28
C PRO A 78 11.36 8.93 -4.09
N TRP A 79 10.90 8.03 -3.20
CA TRP A 79 11.49 6.71 -2.96
C TRP A 79 11.03 5.63 -3.95
N PHE A 80 10.27 5.98 -4.99
CA PHE A 80 10.01 5.11 -6.15
C PHE A 80 10.80 5.60 -7.37
N THR A 81 11.07 4.69 -8.29
CA THR A 81 11.74 4.98 -9.55
C THR A 81 10.81 5.73 -10.50
N SER A 82 11.35 6.48 -11.46
CA SER A 82 10.52 7.21 -12.44
C SER A 82 9.59 6.27 -13.22
N TYR A 83 10.08 5.08 -13.61
CA TYR A 83 9.26 4.06 -14.24
C TYR A 83 8.18 3.51 -13.31
N ALA A 84 8.54 3.19 -12.06
CA ALA A 84 7.58 2.67 -11.09
C ALA A 84 6.48 3.71 -10.78
N ARG A 85 6.82 5.01 -10.74
CA ARG A 85 5.87 6.11 -10.57
C ARG A 85 4.81 6.17 -11.68
N LEU A 86 5.14 5.80 -12.91
CA LEU A 86 4.19 5.81 -14.05
C LEU A 86 3.12 4.71 -13.96
N ILE A 87 3.39 3.64 -13.20
CA ILE A 87 2.49 2.49 -13.07
C ILE A 87 1.79 2.43 -11.71
N LEU A 88 1.99 3.44 -10.85
CA LEU A 88 1.27 3.54 -9.58
C LEU A 88 -0.21 3.81 -9.84
N TRP A 89 -1.04 3.02 -9.20
CA TRP A 89 -2.45 3.25 -9.04
C TRP A 89 -2.66 3.85 -7.66
N VAL A 90 -3.20 5.07 -7.52
CA VAL A 90 -3.49 5.69 -6.20
C VAL A 90 -2.40 5.38 -5.15
N GLY A 91 -1.17 5.80 -5.44
CA GLY A 91 0.01 5.72 -4.56
C GLY A 91 0.75 4.39 -4.40
N ASP A 92 0.30 3.26 -4.97
CA ASP A 92 1.06 1.99 -5.03
C ASP A 92 0.49 1.06 -6.14
N PHE A 93 0.74 -0.25 -6.12
CA PHE A 93 0.23 -1.17 -7.16
C PHE A 93 -1.31 -1.27 -7.17
N LYS A 94 -1.87 -1.64 -8.33
CA LYS A 94 -3.31 -1.88 -8.50
C LYS A 94 -3.69 -3.27 -7.94
N PRO A 95 -4.67 -3.40 -7.02
CA PRO A 95 -5.02 -4.67 -6.35
C PRO A 95 -5.26 -5.86 -7.27
N SER A 96 -5.86 -5.64 -8.45
CA SER A 96 -6.12 -6.68 -9.44
C SER A 96 -4.86 -7.32 -10.04
N LEU A 97 -3.69 -6.72 -9.84
CA LEU A 97 -2.41 -7.32 -10.18
C LEU A 97 -2.15 -8.60 -9.35
N VAL A 98 -2.63 -8.66 -8.11
CA VAL A 98 -2.47 -9.83 -7.22
C VAL A 98 -2.99 -11.10 -7.89
N PHE A 99 -4.12 -11.03 -8.58
CA PHE A 99 -4.67 -12.19 -9.28
C PHE A 99 -3.82 -12.62 -10.48
N LYS A 100 -3.22 -11.67 -11.21
CA LYS A 100 -2.31 -12.01 -12.32
C LYS A 100 -1.07 -12.72 -11.79
N LEU A 101 -0.52 -12.23 -10.68
CA LEU A 101 0.61 -12.88 -10.00
C LEU A 101 0.22 -14.27 -9.48
N THR A 102 -0.99 -14.41 -8.95
CA THR A 102 -1.51 -15.70 -8.48
C THR A 102 -1.59 -16.70 -9.63
N ASP A 103 -2.21 -16.30 -10.75
CA ASP A 103 -2.36 -17.14 -11.94
C ASP A 103 -1.01 -17.52 -12.57
N SER A 104 0.03 -16.67 -12.48
CA SER A 104 1.35 -16.94 -13.05
C SER A 104 2.28 -17.76 -12.16
N THR A 105 1.96 -17.87 -10.87
CA THR A 105 2.85 -18.46 -9.86
C THR A 105 2.33 -19.80 -9.32
N VAL A 106 1.02 -20.05 -9.40
CA VAL A 106 0.38 -21.23 -8.84
C VAL A 106 -0.23 -22.08 -9.95
N ASP A 107 0.46 -23.16 -10.30
CA ASP A 107 0.03 -24.07 -11.38
C ASP A 107 -1.02 -25.09 -10.94
N ASP A 108 -1.17 -25.32 -9.63
CA ASP A 108 -1.98 -26.37 -9.01
C ASP A 108 -3.29 -25.86 -8.38
N LEU A 109 -3.85 -24.76 -8.91
CA LEU A 109 -5.15 -24.23 -8.45
C LEU A 109 -6.28 -25.21 -8.72
N THR A 110 -6.99 -25.61 -7.65
CA THR A 110 -8.21 -26.42 -7.77
C THR A 110 -9.33 -25.64 -8.47
N ARG A 111 -10.33 -26.36 -9.03
CA ARG A 111 -11.50 -25.70 -9.65
C ARG A 111 -12.21 -24.77 -8.67
N HIS A 112 -12.44 -25.22 -7.44
CA HIS A 112 -13.06 -24.42 -6.40
C HIS A 112 -12.28 -23.14 -6.08
N GLN A 113 -10.95 -23.23 -5.98
CA GLN A 113 -10.11 -22.04 -5.78
C GLN A 113 -10.20 -21.07 -6.96
N ARG A 114 -10.19 -21.57 -8.20
CA ARG A 114 -10.33 -20.74 -9.41
C ARG A 114 -11.67 -20.00 -9.44
N ASP A 115 -12.76 -20.66 -9.07
CA ASP A 115 -14.10 -20.06 -9.03
C ASP A 115 -14.18 -18.97 -7.95
N ARG A 116 -13.63 -19.24 -6.76
CA ARG A 116 -13.54 -18.24 -5.68
C ARG A 116 -12.66 -17.05 -6.06
N LEU A 117 -11.48 -17.28 -6.64
CA LEU A 117 -10.59 -16.23 -7.13
C LEU A 117 -11.22 -15.40 -8.25
N SER A 118 -11.99 -16.02 -9.14
CA SER A 118 -12.71 -15.31 -10.21
C SER A 118 -13.80 -14.39 -9.65
N SER A 119 -14.55 -14.86 -8.66
CA SER A 119 -15.55 -14.06 -7.96
C SER A 119 -14.91 -12.90 -7.21
N LEU A 120 -13.83 -13.16 -6.46
CA LEU A 120 -13.06 -12.14 -5.74
C LEU A 120 -12.44 -11.11 -6.69
N ARG A 121 -11.95 -11.53 -7.85
CA ARG A 121 -11.41 -10.64 -8.89
C ARG A 121 -12.45 -9.67 -9.42
N LEU A 122 -13.70 -10.12 -9.60
CA LEU A 122 -14.80 -9.25 -10.01
C LEU A 122 -15.16 -8.24 -8.92
N GLU A 123 -15.22 -8.68 -7.66
CA GLU A 123 -15.43 -7.81 -6.49
C GLU A 123 -14.33 -6.74 -6.39
N THR A 124 -13.06 -7.14 -6.40
CA THR A 124 -11.92 -6.21 -6.35
C THR A 124 -11.97 -5.21 -7.50
N ARG A 125 -12.27 -5.65 -8.74
CA ARG A 125 -12.39 -4.73 -9.88
C ARG A 125 -13.54 -3.73 -9.75
N ARG A 126 -14.65 -4.10 -9.12
CA ARG A 126 -15.75 -3.16 -8.81
C ARG A 126 -15.25 -2.08 -7.84
N ARG A 127 -14.67 -2.51 -6.71
CA ARG A 127 -14.14 -1.60 -5.68
C ARG A 127 -12.99 -0.72 -6.19
N GLU A 128 -12.14 -1.22 -7.07
CA GLU A 128 -11.13 -0.41 -7.74
C GLU A 128 -11.75 0.72 -8.57
N ARG A 129 -12.89 0.49 -9.22
CA ARG A 129 -13.60 1.56 -9.95
C ARG A 129 -14.21 2.57 -8.99
N ASP A 130 -14.73 2.13 -7.86
CA ASP A 130 -15.28 3.02 -6.83
C ASP A 130 -14.17 3.93 -6.28
N VAL A 131 -13.03 3.36 -5.87
CA VAL A 131 -11.86 4.13 -5.41
C VAL A 131 -11.37 5.12 -6.48
N MET A 132 -11.32 4.71 -7.74
CA MET A 132 -10.90 5.61 -8.83
C MET A 132 -11.89 6.73 -9.10
N ARG A 133 -13.20 6.45 -9.03
CA ARG A 133 -14.24 7.47 -9.17
C ARG A 133 -14.09 8.50 -8.06
N ASP A 134 -13.97 8.06 -6.81
CA ASP A 134 -13.86 8.95 -5.65
C ASP A 134 -12.56 9.77 -5.72
N PHE A 135 -11.45 9.14 -6.13
CA PHE A 135 -10.19 9.83 -6.37
C PHE A 135 -10.29 10.88 -7.48
N ALA A 136 -10.99 10.58 -8.58
CA ALA A 136 -11.20 11.53 -9.66
C ALA A 136 -12.05 12.74 -9.21
N LEU A 137 -13.06 12.53 -8.38
CA LEU A 137 -13.86 13.62 -7.80
C LEU A 137 -12.99 14.54 -6.93
N VAL A 138 -12.10 13.97 -6.10
CA VAL A 138 -11.14 14.75 -5.33
C VAL A 138 -10.19 15.53 -6.24
N GLN A 139 -9.69 14.94 -7.32
CA GLN A 139 -8.82 15.66 -8.26
C GLN A 139 -9.56 16.79 -9.00
N GLN A 140 -10.86 16.62 -9.27
CA GLN A 140 -11.68 17.64 -9.92
C GLN A 140 -11.91 18.86 -9.03
N SER A 141 -11.89 18.72 -7.70
CA SER A 141 -12.06 19.86 -6.78
C SER A 141 -10.94 20.91 -6.88
N VAL A 142 -9.82 20.59 -7.55
CA VAL A 142 -8.77 21.57 -7.89
C VAL A 142 -9.30 22.66 -8.84
N ALA A 143 -10.35 22.36 -9.61
CA ALA A 143 -11.01 23.32 -10.49
C ALA A 143 -12.01 24.22 -9.75
N ASP A 144 -12.25 24.00 -8.45
CA ASP A 144 -13.17 24.82 -7.67
C ASP A 144 -12.70 26.28 -7.66
N PRO A 145 -13.63 27.26 -7.79
CA PRO A 145 -13.26 28.67 -7.93
C PRO A 145 -12.27 29.20 -6.88
N PRO A 146 -12.38 28.87 -5.57
CA PRO A 146 -11.40 29.30 -4.59
C PRO A 146 -9.97 28.82 -4.90
N VAL A 147 -9.80 27.54 -5.26
CA VAL A 147 -8.49 26.96 -5.61
C VAL A 147 -7.95 27.56 -6.91
N MET A 148 -8.78 27.68 -7.94
CA MET A 148 -8.39 28.21 -9.24
C MET A 148 -8.02 29.70 -9.19
N LEU A 149 -8.82 30.52 -8.50
CA LEU A 149 -8.59 31.96 -8.38
C LEU A 149 -7.32 32.26 -7.60
N ALA A 150 -7.00 31.42 -6.61
CA ALA A 150 -5.75 31.51 -5.88
C ALA A 150 -4.53 31.12 -6.73
N ALA A 151 -4.59 29.98 -7.43
CA ALA A 151 -3.48 29.52 -8.28
C ALA A 151 -3.08 30.57 -9.34
N ARG A 152 -4.06 31.30 -9.91
CA ARG A 152 -3.81 32.38 -10.88
C ARG A 152 -3.12 33.60 -10.27
N ARG A 153 -3.40 33.92 -9.00
CA ARG A 153 -2.91 35.14 -8.34
C ARG A 153 -1.58 34.97 -7.62
N VAL A 154 -1.19 33.75 -7.25
CA VAL A 154 0.20 33.43 -6.88
C VAL A 154 1.18 33.82 -8.01
N GLY A 155 0.76 33.68 -9.27
CA GLY A 155 1.53 34.14 -10.44
C GLY A 155 1.40 35.63 -10.76
N ALA A 156 0.41 36.33 -10.17
CA ALA A 156 0.04 37.70 -10.51
C ALA A 156 -0.39 38.50 -9.27
N ARG A 157 0.60 38.81 -8.41
CA ARG A 157 0.57 39.93 -7.45
C ARG A 157 -0.55 39.91 -6.39
N GLY A 158 -0.36 39.09 -5.34
CA GLY A 158 -0.89 39.28 -3.97
C GLY A 158 -2.37 38.92 -3.73
N MET A 159 -2.63 38.18 -2.65
CA MET A 159 -4.00 37.89 -2.15
C MET A 159 -4.52 39.04 -1.28
N VAL A 160 -5.84 39.23 -1.23
CA VAL A 160 -6.50 40.15 -0.29
C VAL A 160 -6.87 39.36 0.99
N ASP A 161 -6.85 40.04 2.14
CA ASP A 161 -7.22 39.46 3.44
C ASP A 161 -8.64 38.86 3.41
N GLY A 162 -8.80 37.60 3.80
CA GLY A 162 -10.03 36.80 3.69
C GLY A 162 -10.03 35.76 2.57
N GLU A 163 -9.50 36.07 1.38
CA GLU A 163 -9.41 35.09 0.28
C GLU A 163 -8.31 34.04 0.51
N GLU A 164 -7.29 34.40 1.32
CA GLU A 164 -6.27 33.47 1.81
C GLU A 164 -6.87 32.40 2.72
N SER A 165 -7.89 32.75 3.52
CA SER A 165 -8.61 31.81 4.38
C SER A 165 -9.46 30.82 3.57
N ASP A 166 -10.19 31.32 2.57
CA ASP A 166 -11.02 30.48 1.68
C ASP A 166 -10.15 29.50 0.87
N LEU A 167 -8.95 29.94 0.46
CA LEU A 167 -7.97 29.08 -0.20
C LEU A 167 -7.47 27.97 0.73
N GLU A 168 -7.06 28.33 1.95
CA GLU A 168 -6.54 27.36 2.89
C GLU A 168 -7.61 26.31 3.23
N GLU A 169 -8.85 26.72 3.42
CA GLU A 169 -9.97 25.80 3.63
C GLU A 169 -10.18 24.86 2.43
N ALA A 170 -10.17 25.38 1.21
CA ALA A 170 -10.33 24.58 0.00
C ALA A 170 -9.17 23.60 -0.21
N MET A 171 -7.93 24.03 0.05
CA MET A 171 -6.74 23.18 0.01
C MET A 171 -6.78 22.10 1.09
N GLU A 172 -7.26 22.42 2.29
CA GLU A 172 -7.47 21.46 3.36
C GLU A 172 -8.52 20.40 3.00
N VAL A 173 -9.61 20.77 2.34
CA VAL A 173 -10.60 19.81 1.79
C VAL A 173 -9.94 18.88 0.78
N LEU A 174 -9.15 19.42 -0.16
CA LEU A 174 -8.41 18.65 -1.15
C LEU A 174 -7.43 17.68 -0.50
N ARG A 175 -6.59 18.14 0.44
CA ARG A 175 -5.60 17.32 1.15
C ARG A 175 -6.26 16.16 1.90
N ARG A 176 -7.37 16.42 2.60
CA ARG A 176 -8.17 15.38 3.28
C ARG A 176 -8.77 14.39 2.28
N GLY A 177 -9.30 14.85 1.15
CA GLY A 177 -9.80 14.00 0.09
C GLY A 177 -8.73 13.06 -0.46
N MET A 178 -7.54 13.60 -0.72
CA MET A 178 -6.39 12.83 -1.22
C MET A 178 -5.94 11.78 -0.19
N ALA A 179 -5.84 12.16 1.09
CA ALA A 179 -5.51 11.22 2.17
C ALA A 179 -6.54 10.07 2.26
N ARG A 180 -7.84 10.38 2.17
CA ARG A 180 -8.92 9.37 2.18
C ARG A 180 -8.81 8.42 0.99
N ALA A 181 -8.62 8.94 -0.22
CA ALA A 181 -8.47 8.11 -1.41
C ALA A 181 -7.26 7.15 -1.31
N MET A 182 -6.14 7.63 -0.76
CA MET A 182 -4.97 6.80 -0.48
C MET A 182 -5.29 5.67 0.50
N ASN A 183 -5.92 5.99 1.63
CA ASN A 183 -6.30 5.02 2.65
C ASN A 183 -7.26 3.96 2.09
N SER A 184 -8.29 4.37 1.32
CA SER A 184 -9.22 3.43 0.69
C SER A 184 -8.53 2.51 -0.34
N ALA A 185 -7.54 3.02 -1.07
CA ALA A 185 -6.74 2.21 -1.97
C ALA A 185 -5.86 1.19 -1.22
N ASP A 186 -5.19 1.63 -0.15
CA ASP A 186 -4.35 0.78 0.69
C ASP A 186 -5.15 -0.32 1.40
N GLU A 187 -6.33 0.02 1.93
CA GLU A 187 -7.29 -0.95 2.49
C GLU A 187 -7.71 -2.01 1.46
N LEU A 188 -7.98 -1.60 0.22
CA LEU A 188 -8.33 -2.55 -0.85
C LEU A 188 -7.16 -3.47 -1.19
N ARG A 189 -5.90 -2.98 -1.15
CA ARG A 189 -4.71 -3.82 -1.32
C ARG A 189 -4.60 -4.86 -0.22
N CYS A 190 -4.65 -4.44 1.04
CA CYS A 190 -4.59 -5.34 2.20
C CYS A 190 -5.71 -6.38 2.16
N SER A 191 -6.95 -5.95 1.91
CA SER A 191 -8.11 -6.84 1.82
C SER A 191 -7.97 -7.84 0.67
N THR A 192 -7.51 -7.40 -0.51
CA THR A 192 -7.35 -8.29 -1.67
C THR A 192 -6.30 -9.37 -1.41
N VAL A 193 -5.13 -9.00 -0.88
CA VAL A 193 -4.07 -9.98 -0.56
C VAL A 193 -4.55 -10.95 0.52
N GLY A 194 -5.18 -10.45 1.59
CA GLY A 194 -5.73 -11.28 2.66
C GLY A 194 -6.75 -12.31 2.14
N LYS A 195 -7.75 -11.87 1.38
CA LYS A 195 -8.77 -12.79 0.81
C LYS A 195 -8.18 -13.78 -0.18
N VAL A 196 -7.16 -13.41 -0.95
CA VAL A 196 -6.46 -14.36 -1.84
C VAL A 196 -5.77 -15.43 -1.00
N VAL A 197 -5.02 -15.06 0.04
CA VAL A 197 -4.36 -16.02 0.93
C VAL A 197 -5.36 -16.96 1.62
N GLU A 198 -6.55 -16.48 2.01
CA GLU A 198 -7.62 -17.31 2.58
C GLU A 198 -8.21 -18.35 1.61
N ILE A 199 -8.06 -18.14 0.30
CA ILE A 199 -8.51 -19.11 -0.72
C ILE A 199 -7.44 -20.18 -0.97
N LEU A 200 -6.17 -19.81 -0.82
CA LEU A 200 -5.01 -20.65 -1.16
C LEU A 200 -4.64 -21.60 -0.01
N THR A 201 -3.91 -22.66 -0.33
CA THR A 201 -3.21 -23.44 0.70
C THR A 201 -1.98 -22.68 1.19
N SER A 202 -1.40 -23.07 2.33
CA SER A 202 -0.19 -22.42 2.87
C SER A 202 0.97 -22.42 1.88
N SER A 203 1.21 -23.54 1.20
CA SER A 203 2.25 -23.66 0.17
C SER A 203 2.01 -22.72 -1.02
N GLN A 204 0.77 -22.64 -1.51
CA GLN A 204 0.39 -21.72 -2.57
C GLN A 204 0.53 -20.25 -2.14
N ALA A 205 0.08 -19.92 -0.92
CA ALA A 205 0.20 -18.58 -0.36
C ALA A 205 1.66 -18.15 -0.22
N VAL A 206 2.56 -19.03 0.24
CA VAL A 206 4.02 -18.76 0.29
C VAL A 206 4.54 -18.37 -1.10
N LYS A 207 4.20 -19.13 -2.14
CA LYS A 207 4.63 -18.83 -3.51
C LYS A 207 4.11 -17.47 -3.99
N VAL A 208 2.82 -17.18 -3.77
CA VAL A 208 2.20 -15.92 -4.18
C VAL A 208 2.77 -14.72 -3.42
N LEU A 209 2.91 -14.83 -2.10
CA LEU A 209 3.49 -13.76 -1.27
C LEU A 209 4.95 -13.48 -1.61
N ARG A 210 5.73 -14.52 -1.93
CA ARG A 210 7.08 -14.36 -2.48
C ARG A 210 7.06 -13.51 -3.75
N THR A 211 6.23 -13.86 -4.73
CA THR A 211 6.15 -13.11 -6.00
C THR A 211 5.68 -11.66 -5.79
N ILE A 212 4.69 -11.44 -4.91
CA ILE A 212 4.26 -10.08 -4.53
C ILE A 212 5.41 -9.31 -3.89
N GLY A 213 6.15 -9.95 -2.99
CA GLY A 213 7.28 -9.33 -2.33
C GLY A 213 8.43 -9.00 -3.29
N GLU A 214 8.79 -9.91 -4.19
CA GLU A 214 9.77 -9.67 -5.26
C GLU A 214 9.36 -8.51 -6.16
N LEU A 215 8.06 -8.41 -6.52
CA LEU A 215 7.56 -7.26 -7.26
C LEU A 215 7.72 -5.98 -6.45
N HIS A 216 7.41 -5.98 -5.16
CA HIS A 216 7.52 -4.79 -4.32
C HIS A 216 8.96 -4.30 -4.21
N LEU A 217 9.91 -5.24 -4.09
CA LEU A 217 11.33 -4.94 -4.14
C LEU A 217 11.71 -4.34 -5.50
N ARG A 218 11.32 -4.95 -6.63
CA ARG A 218 11.61 -4.41 -7.97
C ARG A 218 11.06 -3.01 -8.21
N LEU A 219 9.85 -2.71 -7.72
CA LEU A 219 9.26 -1.37 -7.82
C LEU A 219 10.06 -0.31 -7.05
N ARG A 220 10.86 -0.73 -6.06
CA ARG A 220 11.68 0.13 -5.20
C ARG A 220 13.17 0.07 -5.50
N GLU A 221 13.65 -0.98 -6.14
CA GLU A 221 15.07 -1.28 -6.38
C GLU A 221 15.54 -1.01 -7.82
N LEU A 222 14.65 -0.70 -8.77
CA LEU A 222 15.05 -0.35 -10.15
C LEU A 222 15.72 1.06 -10.23
N VAL A 223 16.59 1.37 -9.27
CA VAL A 223 17.68 2.34 -9.35
C VAL A 223 18.94 1.52 -9.61
N GLY A 224 19.27 1.31 -10.88
CA GLY A 224 20.44 0.51 -11.21
C GLY A 224 20.70 0.24 -12.68
N THR A 225 20.02 0.89 -13.62
CA THR A 225 20.42 0.86 -15.03
C THR A 225 20.11 2.19 -15.68
N GLY A 226 21.15 2.97 -15.94
CA GLY A 226 21.09 4.21 -16.72
C GLY A 226 21.17 5.47 -15.86
N VAL A 227 22.38 6.01 -15.77
CA VAL A 227 22.80 7.27 -15.12
C VAL A 227 22.96 7.12 -13.59
N ASP A 228 24.19 7.32 -13.11
CA ASP A 228 24.66 7.29 -11.71
C ASP A 228 25.18 5.95 -11.13
N GLU A 229 26.08 5.27 -11.87
CA GLU A 229 26.85 4.11 -11.35
C GLU A 229 27.84 4.48 -10.21
N ALA A 230 28.18 5.75 -10.02
CA ALA A 230 29.10 6.16 -8.94
C ALA A 230 28.40 6.28 -7.57
N GLU A 231 27.11 6.62 -7.55
CA GLU A 231 26.38 6.89 -6.31
C GLU A 231 25.61 5.66 -5.80
N GLY A 232 25.07 4.84 -6.70
CA GLY A 232 24.39 3.58 -6.37
C GLY A 232 25.31 2.54 -5.73
N ALA A 233 26.56 2.41 -6.21
CA ALA A 233 27.55 1.51 -5.61
C ALA A 233 27.95 1.95 -4.19
N SER A 234 27.96 3.28 -3.94
CA SER A 234 28.22 3.85 -2.61
C SER A 234 27.02 3.67 -1.67
N ALA A 235 25.79 3.81 -2.15
CA ALA A 235 24.57 3.61 -1.37
C ALA A 235 24.34 2.13 -1.03
N SER A 236 24.54 1.23 -1.99
CA SER A 236 24.42 -0.22 -1.73
C SER A 236 25.55 -0.73 -0.84
N ARG A 237 26.80 -0.25 -0.98
CA ARG A 237 27.88 -0.55 -0.01
C ARG A 237 27.57 0.00 1.38
N ARG A 238 27.07 1.24 1.48
CA ARG A 238 26.64 1.83 2.75
C ARG A 238 25.49 1.03 3.37
N GLN A 239 24.53 0.54 2.58
CA GLN A 239 23.42 -0.28 3.06
C GLN A 239 23.91 -1.63 3.59
N THR A 240 24.77 -2.34 2.84
CA THR A 240 25.37 -3.61 3.28
C THR A 240 26.24 -3.41 4.52
N GLN A 241 26.99 -2.31 4.59
CA GLN A 241 27.83 -1.95 5.73
C GLN A 241 27.02 -1.56 6.97
N ILE A 242 25.86 -0.89 6.81
CA ILE A 242 24.91 -0.61 7.90
C ILE A 242 24.29 -1.91 8.43
N ILE A 243 23.99 -2.87 7.55
CA ILE A 243 23.45 -4.19 7.92
C ILE A 243 24.51 -5.03 8.66
N GLU A 244 25.78 -4.96 8.27
CA GLU A 244 26.88 -5.61 8.99
C GLU A 244 27.16 -4.95 10.35
N GLN A 245 27.07 -3.62 10.43
CA GLN A 245 27.30 -2.86 11.66
C GLN A 245 26.13 -2.92 12.65
N ASN A 246 24.93 -3.31 12.21
CA ASN A 246 23.78 -3.46 13.11
C ASN A 246 22.91 -4.69 12.76
N PRO A 247 23.32 -5.90 13.23
CA PRO A 247 22.60 -7.15 12.99
C PRO A 247 21.17 -7.16 13.53
N SER A 248 20.86 -6.30 14.53
CA SER A 248 19.52 -6.19 15.11
C SER A 248 18.47 -5.67 14.11
N LEU A 249 18.88 -5.07 13.00
CA LEU A 249 17.97 -4.66 11.92
C LEU A 249 17.43 -5.84 11.09
N ARG A 250 18.09 -7.01 11.15
CA ARG A 250 17.66 -8.24 10.45
C ARG A 250 16.48 -8.91 11.15
N HIS A 251 16.42 -8.79 12.47
CA HIS A 251 15.38 -9.39 13.28
C HIS A 251 14.37 -8.30 13.66
N PRO A 252 13.06 -8.56 13.58
CA PRO A 252 12.09 -7.63 14.14
C PRO A 252 12.43 -7.41 15.63
N PRO A 253 12.36 -6.18 16.16
CA PRO A 253 12.45 -6.00 17.61
C PRO A 253 11.37 -6.87 18.26
N HIS A 254 11.72 -7.60 19.32
CA HIS A 254 10.73 -8.22 20.19
C HIS A 254 9.90 -7.09 20.80
N ASN A 255 8.87 -6.64 20.09
CA ASN A 255 7.98 -5.59 20.58
C ASN A 255 6.54 -6.04 20.39
N ARG A 256 5.94 -6.31 21.56
CA ARG A 256 4.54 -6.62 21.82
C ARG A 256 3.93 -7.55 20.77
N ALA A 257 4.17 -8.84 20.93
CA ALA A 257 3.31 -9.86 20.35
C ALA A 257 1.86 -9.42 20.58
N LEU A 258 1.12 -9.19 19.50
CA LEU A 258 -0.33 -9.35 19.54
C LEU A 258 -0.55 -10.75 20.10
N ALA A 259 -1.21 -10.82 21.24
CA ALA A 259 -1.48 -12.06 21.94
C ALA A 259 -2.12 -13.08 20.96
N PRO A 260 -1.80 -14.37 21.07
CA PRO A 260 -2.22 -15.39 20.11
C PRO A 260 -3.73 -15.78 20.19
N GLU A 261 -4.59 -14.97 20.82
CA GLU A 261 -6.00 -15.33 21.06
C GLU A 261 -7.05 -14.48 20.32
N THR A 262 -6.65 -13.52 19.49
CA THR A 262 -7.59 -12.78 18.65
C THR A 262 -7.39 -13.15 17.20
N ASP A 263 -8.50 -13.27 16.46
CA ASP A 263 -8.48 -13.41 15.00
C ASP A 263 -7.43 -12.45 14.40
N PRO A 264 -6.64 -12.89 13.42
CA PRO A 264 -5.51 -12.10 12.99
C PRO A 264 -5.98 -10.74 12.47
N PRO A 265 -5.32 -9.61 12.79
CA PRO A 265 -5.87 -8.25 12.69
C PRO A 265 -6.37 -7.82 11.29
N TRP A 266 -6.07 -8.57 10.23
CA TRP A 266 -6.66 -8.37 8.92
C TRP A 266 -8.08 -8.93 8.80
N THR A 267 -8.53 -9.88 9.61
CA THR A 267 -9.92 -10.35 9.64
C THR A 267 -10.88 -9.23 10.02
N ASP A 268 -10.51 -8.36 10.96
CA ASP A 268 -11.28 -7.16 11.31
C ASP A 268 -11.34 -6.15 10.15
N LEU A 269 -10.25 -6.02 9.39
CA LEU A 269 -10.22 -5.22 8.16
C LEU A 269 -11.08 -5.84 7.05
N LEU A 270 -11.10 -7.17 6.94
CA LEU A 270 -11.94 -7.92 6.00
C LEU A 270 -13.43 -7.85 6.38
N GLN A 271 -13.75 -7.93 7.67
CA GLN A 271 -15.10 -7.78 8.21
C GLN A 271 -15.60 -6.34 8.06
N SER A 272 -14.75 -5.34 8.31
CA SER A 272 -15.06 -3.91 8.11
C SER A 272 -15.29 -3.60 6.62
N SER A 273 -14.47 -4.19 5.75
CA SER A 273 -14.65 -4.10 4.30
C SER A 273 -15.94 -4.76 3.80
N SER A 274 -16.37 -5.87 4.41
CA SER A 274 -17.63 -6.56 4.07
C SER A 274 -18.85 -5.76 4.56
N LYS A 275 -18.76 -5.13 5.75
CA LYS A 275 -19.79 -4.22 6.27
C LYS A 275 -19.93 -2.94 5.43
N ALA A 276 -18.81 -2.37 4.95
CA ALA A 276 -18.84 -1.21 4.05
C ALA A 276 -19.47 -1.53 2.70
N ALA A 277 -19.17 -2.70 2.12
CA ALA A 277 -19.79 -3.18 0.87
C ALA A 277 -21.31 -3.40 1.02
N ARG A 278 -21.79 -3.97 2.14
CA ARG A 278 -23.23 -4.14 2.40
C ARG A 278 -23.97 -2.82 2.59
N ARG A 279 -23.33 -1.83 3.25
CA ARG A 279 -23.93 -0.48 3.39
C ARG A 279 -24.10 0.23 2.05
N GLY A 280 -23.19 0.02 1.09
CA GLY A 280 -23.30 0.58 -0.26
C GLY A 280 -24.52 0.05 -1.04
N ASP A 281 -24.72 -1.28 -1.03
CA ASP A 281 -25.87 -1.93 -1.68
C ASP A 281 -27.22 -1.54 -1.05
N GLU A 282 -27.29 -1.38 0.27
CA GLU A 282 -28.51 -0.94 0.95
C GLU A 282 -28.86 0.52 0.64
N THR A 283 -27.87 1.40 0.49
CA THR A 283 -28.12 2.80 0.12
C THR A 283 -28.55 2.99 -1.33
N GLU A 284 -28.08 2.16 -2.27
CA GLU A 284 -28.56 2.16 -3.66
C GLU A 284 -29.96 1.53 -3.80
N ALA A 285 -30.28 0.49 -3.01
CA ALA A 285 -31.60 -0.13 -3.01
C ALA A 285 -32.70 0.81 -2.47
N VAL A 286 -32.38 1.68 -1.50
CA VAL A 286 -33.33 2.67 -0.96
C VAL A 286 -33.52 3.86 -1.91
N ALA A 287 -32.48 4.25 -2.67
CA ALA A 287 -32.58 5.34 -3.66
C ALA A 287 -33.33 4.94 -4.95
N GLY A 288 -33.43 3.65 -5.27
CA GLY A 288 -34.19 3.14 -6.43
C GLY A 288 -35.69 2.92 -6.21
N GLY A 289 -36.18 3.08 -4.98
CA GLY A 289 -37.56 2.75 -4.58
C GLY A 289 -38.58 3.89 -4.63
N HIS A 290 -38.20 5.07 -5.10
CA HIS A 290 -39.12 6.20 -5.31
C HIS A 290 -39.14 6.61 -6.78
N ARG A 291 -39.93 5.85 -7.56
CA ARG A 291 -40.55 6.30 -8.80
C ARG A 291 -42.03 6.00 -8.74
#